data_AF-A0A1Y1NGB2-F1
#
_entry.id   AF-A0A1Y1NGB2-F1
#
_cell.length_a   1.000
_cell.length_b   1.000
_cell.length_c   1.000
_cell.angle_alpha   90.00
_cell.angle_beta   90.00
_cell.angle_gamma   90.00
#
_symmetry.space_group_name_H-M   'P 1'
#
loop_
_entity.id
_entity.type
_entity.pdbx_description
1 polymer ?
#
loop_
_entity_poly.entity_id
_entity_poly.type
_entity_poly.pdbx_seq_one_letter_code
_entity_poly.pdbx_strand_id
1 'polypeptide(L)'
;MIYVLVLCALVTLSHGTKDIINFNPHEEECINELYGSKNHLLEQLFARQLFIENNDVVRKVVSCSWKKEGIIDEEGEIVFDNFKKYLINSVRKINGCTDYLALLVAGDAFNYCKNISGSASSDTAIKISNCVIRKINSYYLRSL
;
A
#
# COMPACT_ATOMS: atom_id res chain seq x y z
N MET A 1 -10.13 -23.52 15.37
CA MET A 1 -10.14 -22.03 15.50
C MET A 1 -10.27 -21.39 14.12
N ILE A 2 -11.45 -21.48 13.48
CA ILE A 2 -11.68 -21.02 12.09
C ILE A 2 -12.50 -19.70 12.03
N TYR A 3 -13.05 -19.24 13.16
CA TYR A 3 -14.06 -18.18 13.18
C TYR A 3 -13.54 -16.72 13.21
N VAL A 4 -12.23 -16.47 13.24
CA VAL A 4 -11.68 -15.11 13.38
C VAL A 4 -11.55 -14.36 12.04
N LEU A 5 -11.75 -15.03 10.90
CA LEU A 5 -11.45 -14.47 9.57
C LEU A 5 -12.66 -13.83 8.83
N VAL A 6 -13.87 -13.89 9.39
CA VAL A 6 -15.10 -13.54 8.62
C VAL A 6 -15.60 -12.10 8.82
N LEU A 7 -15.06 -11.34 9.78
CA LEU A 7 -15.63 -10.03 10.14
C LEU A 7 -15.23 -8.86 9.22
N CYS A 8 -14.17 -8.97 8.42
CA CYS A 8 -13.83 -7.92 7.45
C CYS A 8 -14.59 -8.05 6.11
N ALA A 9 -15.11 -9.24 5.79
CA ALA A 9 -15.65 -9.53 4.45
C ALA A 9 -17.15 -9.21 4.29
N LEU A 10 -17.88 -9.04 5.40
CA LEU A 10 -19.36 -8.97 5.36
C LEU A 10 -19.95 -7.61 4.93
N VAL A 11 -19.15 -6.57 4.69
CA VAL A 11 -19.66 -5.21 4.38
C VAL A 11 -19.41 -4.77 2.93
N THR A 12 -18.78 -5.59 2.08
CA THR A 12 -18.47 -5.20 0.69
C THR A 12 -19.55 -5.55 -0.34
N LEU A 13 -20.66 -6.19 0.04
CA LEU A 13 -21.64 -6.73 -0.90
C LEU A 13 -22.69 -5.75 -1.45
N SER A 14 -22.69 -4.45 -1.11
CA SER A 14 -23.83 -3.57 -1.48
C SER A 14 -23.56 -2.34 -2.34
N HIS A 15 -22.35 -2.08 -2.84
CA HIS A 15 -22.13 -0.94 -3.73
C HIS A 15 -21.23 -1.33 -4.89
N GLY A 16 -21.76 -1.24 -6.11
CA GLY A 16 -20.94 -1.17 -7.31
C GLY A 16 -20.08 0.08 -7.21
N THR A 17 -18.85 -0.09 -6.74
CA THR A 17 -17.90 1.01 -6.59
C THR A 17 -17.06 1.09 -7.84
N LYS A 18 -17.14 2.23 -8.55
CA LYS A 18 -15.93 2.76 -9.18
C LYS A 18 -14.86 2.71 -8.10
N ASP A 19 -13.83 1.90 -8.27
CA ASP A 19 -12.69 1.87 -7.37
C ASP A 19 -12.07 3.28 -7.34
N ILE A 20 -12.48 4.09 -6.37
CA ILE A 20 -11.86 5.39 -6.13
C ILE A 20 -10.50 5.04 -5.54
N ILE A 21 -9.46 5.07 -6.37
CA ILE A 21 -8.06 5.02 -5.93
C ILE A 21 -7.88 6.19 -4.97
N ASN A 22 -7.85 5.88 -3.68
CA ASN A 22 -7.78 6.89 -2.64
C ASN A 22 -6.31 7.04 -2.26
N PHE A 23 -5.65 8.02 -2.88
CA PHE A 23 -4.28 8.38 -2.54
C PHE A 23 -4.20 8.83 -1.08
N ASN A 24 -3.11 8.46 -0.41
CA ASN A 24 -2.82 9.09 0.86
C ASN A 24 -2.47 10.58 0.64
N PRO A 25 -2.58 11.45 1.66
CA PRO A 25 -2.32 12.89 1.50
C PRO A 25 -0.94 13.22 0.95
N HIS A 26 0.10 12.46 1.34
CA HIS A 26 1.46 12.66 0.85
C HIS A 26 1.66 12.19 -0.59
N GLU A 27 0.98 11.13 -1.02
CA GLU A 27 0.94 10.70 -2.43
C GLU A 27 0.26 11.76 -3.30
N GLU A 28 -0.86 12.33 -2.83
CA GLU A 28 -1.53 13.45 -3.49
C GLU A 28 -0.62 14.67 -3.61
N GLU A 29 0.03 15.05 -2.52
CA GLU A 29 0.97 16.16 -2.47
C GLU A 29 2.12 15.93 -3.46
N CYS A 30 2.75 14.76 -3.44
CA CYS A 30 3.84 14.40 -4.35
C CYS A 30 3.41 14.39 -5.82
N ILE A 31 2.20 13.91 -6.12
CA ILE A 31 1.66 13.96 -7.48
C ILE A 31 1.49 15.42 -7.94
N ASN A 32 0.96 16.27 -7.07
CA ASN A 32 0.75 17.69 -7.38
C ASN A 32 2.09 18.42 -7.53
N GLU A 33 3.08 18.17 -6.68
CA GLU A 33 4.43 18.76 -6.76
C GLU A 33 5.16 18.35 -8.06
N LEU A 34 5.09 17.08 -8.43
CA LEU A 34 5.85 16.54 -9.55
C LEU A 34 5.19 16.79 -10.92
N TYR A 35 3.86 16.85 -10.97
CA TYR A 35 3.11 16.79 -12.23
C TYR A 35 1.92 17.75 -12.32
N GLY A 36 1.61 18.52 -11.27
CA GLY A 36 0.59 19.56 -11.29
C GLY A 36 -0.88 19.10 -11.30
N SER A 37 -1.19 17.84 -11.61
CA SER A 37 -2.56 17.29 -11.51
C SER A 37 -2.62 15.77 -11.49
N LYS A 38 -3.57 15.22 -10.71
CA LYS A 38 -3.84 13.78 -10.57
C LYS A 38 -4.48 13.12 -11.79
N ASN A 39 -5.29 13.87 -12.54
CA ASN A 39 -6.21 13.29 -13.52
C ASN A 39 -5.52 12.60 -14.71
N HIS A 40 -4.24 12.87 -14.94
CA HIS A 40 -3.49 12.29 -16.05
C HIS A 40 -2.62 11.09 -15.65
N LEU A 41 -2.52 10.78 -14.36
CA LEU A 41 -1.52 9.84 -13.84
C LEU A 41 -2.08 8.54 -13.29
N LEU A 42 -3.39 8.45 -13.03
CA LEU A 42 -4.00 7.26 -12.45
C LEU A 42 -3.71 5.98 -13.24
N GLU A 43 -3.80 6.04 -14.57
CA GLU A 43 -3.49 4.90 -15.46
C GLU A 43 -1.98 4.62 -15.58
N GLN A 44 -1.14 5.63 -15.34
CA GLN A 44 0.33 5.47 -15.36
C GLN A 44 0.88 4.96 -14.04
N LEU A 45 0.14 5.18 -12.94
CA LEU A 45 0.56 4.81 -11.60
C LEU A 45 0.13 3.39 -11.24
N PHE A 46 -1.04 2.95 -11.72
CA PHE A 46 -1.61 1.67 -11.36
C PHE A 46 -2.03 0.81 -12.55
N ALA A 47 -1.70 -0.47 -12.47
CA ALA A 47 -2.30 -1.51 -13.28
C ALA A 47 -2.91 -2.57 -12.34
N ARG A 48 -4.22 -2.80 -12.45
CA ARG A 48 -4.94 -3.79 -11.62
C ARG A 48 -4.73 -3.57 -10.11
N GLN A 49 -4.80 -2.32 -9.65
CA GLN A 49 -4.57 -1.91 -8.25
C GLN A 49 -3.13 -2.18 -7.72
N LEU A 50 -2.16 -2.40 -8.61
CA LEU A 50 -0.74 -2.53 -8.25
C LEU A 50 0.07 -1.42 -8.90
N PHE A 51 1.15 -1.01 -8.26
CA PHE A 51 2.13 -0.10 -8.85
C PHE A 51 2.79 -0.74 -10.07
N ILE A 52 2.91 0.01 -11.16
CA ILE A 52 3.62 -0.44 -12.36
C ILE A 52 5.12 -0.47 -12.05
N GLU A 53 5.70 -1.67 -11.94
CA GLU A 53 7.14 -1.83 -11.73
C GLU A 53 7.94 -1.27 -12.91
N ASN A 54 9.15 -0.77 -12.63
CA ASN A 54 10.04 -0.13 -13.61
C ASN A 54 9.49 1.14 -14.29
N ASN A 55 8.38 1.70 -13.82
CA ASN A 55 7.86 2.98 -14.30
C ASN A 55 8.51 4.16 -13.56
N ASP A 56 9.10 5.10 -14.30
CA ASP A 56 9.79 6.26 -13.73
C ASP A 56 8.87 7.21 -12.95
N VAL A 57 7.63 7.38 -13.41
CA VAL A 57 6.62 8.19 -12.71
C VAL A 57 6.30 7.55 -11.37
N VAL A 58 6.02 6.25 -11.37
CA VAL A 58 5.76 5.49 -10.14
C VAL A 58 6.94 5.59 -9.18
N ARG A 59 8.18 5.40 -9.66
CA ARG A 59 9.39 5.53 -8.83
C ARG A 59 9.51 6.90 -8.17
N LYS A 60 9.23 7.98 -8.91
CA LYS A 60 9.29 9.34 -8.37
C LYS A 60 8.22 9.60 -7.33
N VAL A 61 6.97 9.20 -7.60
CA VAL A 61 5.86 9.39 -6.67
C VAL A 61 6.07 8.57 -5.39
N VAL A 62 6.42 7.29 -5.50
CA VAL A 62 6.67 6.42 -4.34
C VAL A 62 7.86 6.92 -3.52
N SER A 63 8.95 7.32 -4.18
CA SER A 63 10.11 7.87 -3.48
C SER A 63 9.75 9.13 -2.70
N CYS A 64 9.00 10.05 -3.31
CA CYS A 64 8.54 11.27 -2.64
C CYS A 64 7.62 10.96 -1.46
N SER A 65 6.60 10.13 -1.64
CA SER A 65 5.62 9.86 -0.58
C SER A 65 6.25 9.10 0.58
N TRP A 66 7.11 8.11 0.30
CA TRP A 66 7.80 7.35 1.33
C TRP A 66 8.81 8.18 2.10
N LYS A 67 9.45 9.17 1.47
CA LYS A 67 10.29 10.14 2.19
C LYS A 67 9.47 11.02 3.12
N LYS A 68 8.33 11.55 2.66
CA LYS A 68 7.44 12.38 3.50
C LYS A 68 6.88 11.58 4.69
N GLU A 69 6.62 10.29 4.51
CA GLU A 69 6.18 9.36 5.57
C GLU A 69 7.34 8.88 6.48
N GLY A 70 8.58 9.26 6.19
CA GLY A 70 9.79 8.82 6.90
C GLY A 70 10.08 7.31 6.74
N ILE A 71 9.51 6.67 5.72
CA ILE A 71 9.75 5.26 5.39
C ILE A 71 11.06 5.12 4.62
N ILE A 72 11.42 6.12 3.81
CA ILE A 72 12.75 6.26 3.23
C ILE A 72 13.43 7.43 3.93
N ASP A 73 14.64 7.24 4.44
CA ASP A 73 15.43 8.30 5.07
C ASP A 73 16.15 9.20 4.04
N GLU A 74 16.97 10.12 4.53
CA GLU A 74 17.69 11.09 3.69
C GLU A 74 18.77 10.42 2.83
N GLU A 75 19.38 9.36 3.36
CA GLU A 75 20.36 8.50 2.70
C GLU A 75 19.72 7.60 1.63
N GLY A 76 18.40 7.46 1.67
CA GLY A 76 17.64 6.66 0.72
C GLY A 76 17.44 5.22 1.16
N GLU A 77 17.66 4.89 2.43
CA GLU A 77 17.44 3.58 3.01
C GLU A 77 16.02 3.43 3.55
N ILE A 78 15.51 2.19 3.58
CA ILE A 78 14.15 1.90 4.06
C ILE A 78 14.16 1.71 5.58
N VAL A 79 13.46 2.60 6.28
CA VAL A 79 13.19 2.54 7.72
C VAL A 79 12.00 1.59 7.96
N PHE A 80 12.30 0.29 8.06
CA PHE A 80 11.28 -0.76 8.17
C PHE A 80 10.31 -0.60 9.36
N ASP A 81 10.75 0.00 10.46
CA ASP A 81 9.88 0.28 11.61
C ASP A 81 8.79 1.31 11.26
N ASN A 82 9.15 2.34 10.48
CA ASN A 82 8.20 3.33 9.99
C ASN A 82 7.28 2.73 8.93
N PHE A 83 7.82 1.88 8.04
CA PHE A 83 7.01 1.12 7.09
C PHE A 83 5.95 0.25 7.80
N LYS A 84 6.35 -0.48 8.85
CA LYS A 84 5.45 -1.34 9.61
C LYS A 84 4.32 -0.54 10.27
N LYS A 85 4.65 0.61 10.89
CA LYS A 85 3.66 1.52 11.49
C LYS A 85 2.69 2.06 10.43
N TYR A 86 3.22 2.52 9.30
CA TYR A 86 2.44 2.98 8.16
C TYR A 86 1.45 1.89 7.72
N LEU A 87 1.93 0.65 7.54
CA LEU A 87 1.09 -0.45 7.09
C LEU A 87 -0.05 -0.77 8.06
N ILE A 88 0.23 -0.83 9.37
CA ILE A 88 -0.80 -1.04 10.39
C ILE A 88 -1.87 0.05 10.31
N ASN A 89 -1.47 1.30 10.20
CA ASN A 89 -2.39 2.44 10.08
C ASN A 89 -3.21 2.41 8.78
N SER A 90 -2.62 1.96 7.68
CA SER A 90 -3.31 1.79 6.41
C SER A 90 -4.35 0.68 6.47
N VAL A 91 -4.03 -0.47 7.08
CA VAL A 91 -4.98 -1.58 7.25
C VAL A 91 -6.13 -1.21 8.20
N ARG A 92 -5.87 -0.44 9.26
CA ARG A 92 -6.92 0.07 10.17
C ARG A 92 -8.00 0.88 9.46
N LYS A 93 -7.67 1.57 8.37
CA LYS A 93 -8.61 2.37 7.59
C LYS A 93 -9.52 1.52 6.70
N ILE A 94 -9.27 0.22 6.58
CA ILE A 94 -10.15 -0.69 5.84
C ILE A 94 -11.39 -0.95 6.70
N ASN A 95 -12.56 -0.61 6.16
CA ASN A 95 -13.85 -0.81 6.84
C ASN A 95 -14.00 -2.25 7.37
N GLY A 96 -14.43 -2.38 8.63
CA GLY A 96 -14.62 -3.67 9.29
C GLY A 96 -13.37 -4.30 9.91
N CYS A 97 -12.19 -3.68 9.78
CA CYS A 97 -10.97 -4.16 10.41
C CYS A 97 -10.84 -3.64 11.86
N THR A 98 -10.81 -4.55 12.84
CA THR A 98 -10.49 -4.18 14.23
C THR A 98 -9.00 -3.91 14.39
N ASP A 99 -8.60 -3.17 15.43
CA ASP A 99 -7.18 -2.91 15.73
C ASP A 99 -6.33 -4.18 15.79
N TYR A 100 -6.88 -5.21 16.43
CA TYR A 100 -6.22 -6.51 16.55
C TYR A 100 -6.05 -7.18 15.18
N LEU A 101 -7.08 -7.20 14.35
CA LEU A 101 -7.00 -7.75 13.00
C LEU A 101 -6.03 -6.95 12.12
N ALA A 102 -6.00 -5.63 12.25
CA ALA A 102 -5.07 -4.78 11.52
C ALA A 102 -3.62 -5.10 11.87
N LEU A 103 -3.32 -5.28 13.17
CA LEU A 103 -1.99 -5.69 13.63
C LEU A 103 -1.58 -7.06 13.08
N LEU A 104 -2.48 -8.04 13.08
CA LEU A 104 -2.20 -9.38 12.56
C LEU A 104 -1.96 -9.37 11.05
N VAL A 105 -2.87 -8.76 10.29
CA VAL A 105 -2.80 -8.72 8.82
C VAL A 105 -1.59 -7.92 8.35
N ALA A 106 -1.39 -6.71 8.89
CA ALA A 106 -0.22 -5.90 8.57
C ALA A 106 1.09 -6.56 9.01
N GLY A 107 1.12 -7.16 10.20
CA GLY A 107 2.31 -7.81 10.74
C GLY A 107 2.74 -9.02 9.92
N ASP A 108 1.80 -9.87 9.51
CA ASP A 108 2.09 -11.00 8.64
C ASP A 108 2.52 -10.56 7.24
N ALA A 109 1.79 -9.61 6.63
CA ALA A 109 2.14 -9.10 5.30
C ALA A 109 3.54 -8.45 5.29
N PHE A 110 3.85 -7.66 6.31
CA PHE A 110 5.18 -7.09 6.51
C PHE A 110 6.26 -8.16 6.60
N ASN A 111 6.09 -9.16 7.48
CA ASN A 111 7.09 -10.21 7.66
C ASN A 111 7.31 -11.04 6.41
N TYR A 112 6.26 -11.26 5.62
CA TYR A 112 6.32 -11.97 4.35
C TYR A 112 7.08 -11.17 3.27
N CYS A 113 6.90 -9.84 3.22
CA CYS A 113 7.40 -9.01 2.12
C CYS A 113 8.70 -8.26 2.41
N LYS A 114 9.12 -8.09 3.68
CA LYS A 114 10.23 -7.20 4.06
C LYS A 114 11.60 -7.54 3.46
N ASN A 115 11.81 -8.78 3.01
CA ASN A 115 13.09 -9.23 2.45
C ASN A 115 13.17 -9.05 0.92
N ILE A 116 12.15 -8.48 0.28
CA ILE A 116 12.17 -8.19 -1.15
C ILE A 116 13.14 -7.04 -1.41
N SER A 117 13.97 -7.16 -2.44
CA SER A 117 14.93 -6.15 -2.84
C SER A 117 14.75 -5.72 -4.30
N GLY A 118 15.05 -4.45 -4.56
CA GLY A 118 15.11 -3.86 -5.89
C GLY A 118 16.52 -3.37 -6.24
N SER A 119 16.64 -2.80 -7.42
CA SER A 119 17.87 -2.15 -7.91
C SER A 119 18.19 -0.83 -7.21
N ALA A 120 17.18 -0.21 -6.60
CA ALA A 120 17.26 1.00 -5.79
C ALA A 120 16.21 0.93 -4.67
N SER A 121 16.25 1.84 -3.70
CA SER A 121 15.27 1.88 -2.62
C SER A 121 13.85 2.17 -3.09
N SER A 122 13.67 3.03 -4.09
CA SER A 122 12.35 3.27 -4.71
C SER A 122 11.81 2.03 -5.43
N ASP A 123 12.67 1.27 -6.12
CA ASP A 123 12.29 -0.02 -6.74
C ASP A 123 11.94 -1.06 -5.67
N THR A 124 12.72 -1.10 -4.59
CA THR A 124 12.45 -1.95 -3.42
C THR A 124 11.10 -1.59 -2.79
N ALA A 125 10.82 -0.30 -2.60
CA ALA A 125 9.56 0.21 -2.05
C ALA A 125 8.35 -0.20 -2.90
N ILE A 126 8.45 -0.08 -4.22
CA ILE A 126 7.39 -0.50 -5.16
C ILE A 126 7.13 -2.01 -5.03
N LYS A 127 8.19 -2.83 -5.08
CA LYS A 127 8.06 -4.30 -5.02
C LYS A 127 7.51 -4.78 -3.68
N ILE A 128 7.97 -4.19 -2.57
CA ILE A 128 7.43 -4.45 -1.23
C ILE A 128 5.95 -4.06 -1.18
N SER A 129 5.57 -2.88 -1.68
CA SER A 129 4.18 -2.43 -1.72
C SER A 129 3.29 -3.40 -2.50
N ASN A 130 3.71 -3.80 -3.69
CA ASN A 130 2.98 -4.76 -4.53
C ASN A 130 2.84 -6.12 -3.84
N CYS A 131 3.90 -6.61 -3.17
CA CYS A 131 3.84 -7.84 -2.38
C CYS A 131 2.81 -7.73 -1.24
N VAL A 132 2.85 -6.62 -0.49
CA VAL A 132 1.95 -6.38 0.63
C VAL A 132 0.50 -6.30 0.16
N ILE A 133 0.21 -5.55 -0.91
CA ILE A 133 -1.13 -5.47 -1.50
C ILE A 133 -1.64 -6.87 -1.87
N ARG A 134 -0.84 -7.66 -2.59
CA ARG A 134 -1.21 -9.04 -2.96
C ARG A 134 -1.46 -9.93 -1.75
N LYS A 135 -0.59 -9.83 -0.74
CA LYS A 135 -0.68 -10.64 0.48
C LYS A 135 -1.92 -10.27 1.29
N ILE A 136 -2.22 -8.97 1.41
CA ILE A 136 -3.43 -8.47 2.08
C ILE A 136 -4.68 -8.92 1.30
N ASN A 137 -4.71 -8.72 -0.02
CA ASN A 137 -5.82 -9.16 -0.87
C ASN A 137 -6.07 -10.68 -0.78
N SER A 138 -5.02 -11.48 -0.55
CA SER A 138 -5.17 -12.93 -0.35
C SER A 138 -5.98 -13.30 0.89
N TYR A 139 -6.07 -12.42 1.90
CA TYR A 139 -6.95 -12.63 3.05
C TYR A 139 -8.42 -12.40 2.69
N TYR A 140 -8.71 -11.40 1.86
CA TYR A 140 -10.07 -11.05 1.43
C TYR A 140 -10.62 -11.99 0.35
N LEU A 141 -9.78 -12.43 -0.59
CA LEU A 141 -10.17 -13.34 -1.66
C LEU A 141 -10.38 -14.79 -1.19
N ARG A 142 -9.84 -15.15 -0.01
CA ARG A 142 -10.09 -16.47 0.62
C ARG A 142 -11.34 -16.48 1.51
N SER A 143 -11.94 -15.32 1.76
CA SER A 143 -13.19 -15.19 2.53
C SER A 143 -14.45 -15.11 1.66
N LEU A 144 -14.30 -15.21 0.34
CA LEU A 144 -15.37 -15.38 -0.66
C LEU A 144 -15.37 -16.82 -1.17
#